data_AF-A0A202BWF1-F1
#
_entry.id   AF-A0A202BWF1-F1
#
_cell.length_a   1.000
_cell.length_b   1.000
_cell.length_c   1.000
_cell.angle_alpha   90.00
_cell.angle_beta   90.00
_cell.angle_gamma   90.00
#
_symmetry.space_group_name_H-M   'P 1'
#
loop_
_entity.id
_entity.type
_entity.pdbx_description
1 polymer ?
#
loop_
_entity_poly.entity_id
_entity_poly.type
_entity_poly.pdbx_seq_one_letter_code
_entity_poly.pdbx_strand_id
1 'polypeptide(L)'
;MKINKIHSDLKEVYKDKEVKRKFYIEFDAEDQKAKLMQLLKKGYWSVMPFSFYGHKSNNILAFQLVPNKNIFQEVPILSFDKTYQECFTFAPNIKATIPMSNLKFMTKPVLVQQLQKEIEDAIILSKPFFDYFGGGDLEFLKQFLFSESNKERFENAEEYKEDFYKEFWSHYYNTPENTKAFELFDKLIRRLTYLPEYEDVDNDYGLWNNYIGNVLAKRAYSRIKIEDNDKWKHYWRCAQLPHGFDCNDDDIEKYRIGEGSSIFLQKSISSSFDSEWEEQYAIFPEEVQKHPLFEATEAIGKVKDYAGDLHIKAAVILEKEYNDHIGCWNALISASYWAGKRGDLDGVEMSWGLDIDLSRTHGWTEIHNILSEQMEFYYHYKDKI
;
A
#
# COMPACT_ATOMS: atom_id res chain seq x y z
N MET A 1 -7.69 0.10 26.98
CA MET A 1 -6.44 0.01 26.21
C MET A 1 -6.42 1.04 25.08
N LYS A 2 -5.30 1.76 24.87
CA LYS A 2 -5.11 2.69 23.74
C LYS A 2 -4.81 1.93 22.44
N ILE A 3 -5.02 2.55 21.27
CA ILE A 3 -4.74 1.94 19.95
C ILE A 3 -3.23 1.68 19.80
N ASN A 4 -2.44 2.74 19.88
CA ASN A 4 -1.00 2.72 20.04
C ASN A 4 -0.58 4.09 20.58
N LYS A 5 0.72 4.25 20.87
CA LYS A 5 1.24 5.50 21.41
C LYS A 5 1.08 6.67 20.44
N ILE A 6 1.43 6.50 19.17
CA ILE A 6 1.43 7.58 18.16
C ILE A 6 0.04 8.16 17.96
N HIS A 7 -0.96 7.31 17.71
CA HIS A 7 -2.34 7.74 17.57
C HIS A 7 -2.82 8.49 18.83
N SER A 8 -2.50 7.99 20.02
CA SER A 8 -2.87 8.65 21.28
C SER A 8 -2.21 10.01 21.47
N ASP A 9 -0.92 10.11 21.16
CA ASP A 9 -0.16 11.35 21.30
C ASP A 9 -0.68 12.40 20.30
N LEU A 10 -0.86 12.02 19.02
CA LEU A 10 -1.39 12.93 17.99
C LEU A 10 -2.83 13.36 18.28
N LYS A 11 -3.68 12.46 18.80
CA LYS A 11 -5.02 12.80 19.25
C LYS A 11 -5.01 13.88 20.33
N GLU A 12 -4.12 13.78 21.33
CA GLU A 12 -4.01 14.79 22.38
C GLU A 12 -3.42 16.11 21.85
N VAL A 13 -2.38 16.04 21.00
CA VAL A 13 -1.77 17.21 20.36
C VAL A 13 -2.80 18.03 19.58
N TYR A 14 -3.77 17.36 18.95
CA TYR A 14 -4.77 17.98 18.09
C TYR A 14 -6.17 18.08 18.69
N LYS A 15 -6.30 17.79 19.98
CA LYS A 15 -7.55 17.98 20.72
C LYS A 15 -8.01 19.42 20.62
N ASP A 16 -9.30 19.61 20.33
CA ASP A 16 -9.97 20.90 20.19
C ASP A 16 -9.38 21.83 19.08
N LYS A 17 -8.54 21.32 18.17
CA LYS A 17 -8.00 22.07 17.03
C LYS A 17 -8.75 21.73 15.74
N GLU A 18 -8.97 22.74 14.89
CA GLU A 18 -9.65 22.57 13.58
C GLU A 18 -8.71 21.99 12.50
N VAL A 19 -8.19 20.77 12.72
CA VAL A 19 -7.27 20.11 11.77
C VAL A 19 -7.96 19.44 10.60
N LYS A 20 -9.17 18.93 10.80
CA LYS A 20 -9.90 18.14 9.79
C LYS A 20 -10.14 18.93 8.50
N ARG A 21 -10.44 20.22 8.61
CA ARG A 21 -10.64 21.08 7.43
C ARG A 21 -9.32 21.39 6.72
N LYS A 22 -8.26 21.61 7.49
CA LYS A 22 -6.94 22.08 7.02
C LYS A 22 -6.08 20.96 6.41
N PHE A 23 -6.08 19.78 7.04
CA PHE A 23 -5.27 18.64 6.60
C PHE A 23 -6.10 17.57 5.91
N TYR A 24 -7.42 17.62 6.02
CA TYR A 24 -8.30 16.52 5.60
C TYR A 24 -7.99 15.18 6.26
N ILE A 25 -7.41 15.26 7.47
CA ILE A 25 -7.03 14.15 8.33
C ILE A 25 -7.66 14.42 9.69
N GLU A 26 -8.10 13.37 10.36
CA GLU A 26 -8.71 13.42 11.69
C GLU A 26 -7.98 12.46 12.63
N PHE A 27 -7.63 12.94 13.83
CA PHE A 27 -7.00 12.15 14.90
C PHE A 27 -8.01 11.70 15.97
N ASP A 28 -9.23 12.26 15.96
CA ASP A 28 -10.31 11.92 16.88
C ASP A 28 -11.63 11.54 16.19
N ALA A 29 -11.57 10.59 15.25
CA ALA A 29 -12.77 10.05 14.61
C ALA A 29 -13.69 9.28 15.58
N GLU A 30 -14.98 9.17 15.26
CA GLU A 30 -15.89 8.25 15.95
C GLU A 30 -15.55 6.78 15.63
N ASP A 31 -15.84 5.88 16.57
CA ASP A 31 -15.69 4.42 16.46
C ASP A 31 -14.30 3.90 16.06
N GLN A 32 -13.24 4.66 16.37
CA GLN A 32 -11.85 4.36 16.01
C GLN A 32 -11.45 2.90 16.28
N LYS A 33 -11.83 2.40 17.47
CA LYS A 33 -11.50 1.03 17.88
C LYS A 33 -12.22 0.00 17.03
N ALA A 34 -13.49 0.21 16.70
CA ALA A 34 -14.24 -0.70 15.84
C ALA A 34 -13.70 -0.71 14.42
N LYS A 35 -13.37 0.48 13.88
CA LYS A 35 -12.72 0.61 12.57
C LYS A 35 -11.38 -0.14 12.54
N LEU A 36 -10.55 0.02 13.57
CA LEU A 36 -9.28 -0.69 13.67
C LEU A 36 -9.47 -2.20 13.86
N MET A 37 -10.40 -2.64 14.71
CA MET A 37 -10.70 -4.06 14.85
C MET A 37 -11.16 -4.68 13.53
N GLN A 38 -11.94 -3.95 12.73
CA GLN A 38 -12.33 -4.38 11.39
C GLN A 38 -11.11 -4.55 10.48
N LEU A 39 -10.18 -3.59 10.47
CA LEU A 39 -8.92 -3.67 9.71
C LEU A 39 -8.10 -4.91 10.09
N LEU A 40 -7.89 -5.13 11.40
CA LEU A 40 -7.11 -6.26 11.90
C LEU A 40 -7.78 -7.61 11.61
N LYS A 41 -9.10 -7.72 11.84
CA LYS A 41 -9.90 -8.92 11.50
C LYS A 41 -9.90 -9.22 9.99
N LYS A 42 -9.61 -8.22 9.16
CA LYS A 42 -9.45 -8.36 7.70
C LYS A 42 -8.05 -8.75 7.25
N GLY A 43 -7.14 -8.96 8.20
CA GLY A 43 -5.81 -9.49 7.94
C GLY A 43 -4.72 -8.42 7.76
N TYR A 44 -5.04 -7.13 7.93
CA TYR A 44 -4.11 -6.01 7.81
C TYR A 44 -3.43 -5.68 9.14
N TRP A 45 -2.81 -6.66 9.79
CA TRP A 45 -2.00 -6.42 10.99
C TRP A 45 -0.62 -5.86 10.66
N SER A 46 -0.17 -5.95 9.41
CA SER A 46 1.12 -5.44 8.90
C SER A 46 1.16 -3.93 8.70
N VAL A 47 0.26 -3.19 9.34
CA VAL A 47 0.18 -1.73 9.28
C VAL A 47 -0.01 -1.15 10.68
N MET A 48 0.59 0.01 10.93
CA MET A 48 0.46 0.74 12.20
C MET A 48 -0.41 1.99 12.01
N PRO A 49 -1.66 2.00 12.48
CA PRO A 49 -2.58 3.13 12.30
C PRO A 49 -2.14 4.37 13.10
N PHE A 50 -2.33 5.57 12.56
CA PHE A 50 -2.05 6.81 13.30
C PHE A 50 -3.13 7.89 13.16
N SER A 51 -3.95 7.85 12.10
CA SER A 51 -5.03 8.82 11.90
C SER A 51 -6.11 8.28 10.96
N PHE A 52 -7.08 9.13 10.62
CA PHE A 52 -8.19 8.81 9.72
C PHE A 52 -8.30 9.83 8.58
N TYR A 53 -8.78 9.40 7.42
CA TYR A 53 -8.90 10.21 6.20
C TYR A 53 -10.31 10.14 5.59
N GLY A 54 -10.70 11.22 4.90
CA GLY A 54 -11.91 11.27 4.08
C GLY A 54 -13.17 11.78 4.79
N HIS A 55 -14.29 11.82 4.05
CA HIS A 55 -15.58 12.30 4.55
C HIS A 55 -16.11 11.36 5.65
N LYS A 56 -16.46 11.90 6.83
CA LYS A 56 -16.78 11.13 8.06
C LYS A 56 -15.69 10.16 8.55
N SER A 57 -14.44 10.32 8.08
CA SER A 57 -13.30 9.50 8.53
C SER A 57 -13.52 8.01 8.31
N ASN A 58 -13.81 7.66 7.06
CA ASN A 58 -14.07 6.29 6.64
C ASN A 58 -12.79 5.46 6.51
N ASN A 59 -11.67 6.10 6.18
CA ASN A 59 -10.42 5.40 5.87
C ASN A 59 -9.42 5.57 7.01
N ILE A 60 -8.62 4.53 7.25
CA ILE A 60 -7.56 4.53 8.26
C ILE A 60 -6.25 4.86 7.56
N LEU A 61 -5.52 5.85 8.07
CA LEU A 61 -4.14 6.10 7.66
C LEU A 61 -3.18 5.35 8.58
N ALA A 62 -2.26 4.62 7.97
CA ALA A 62 -1.32 3.75 8.68
C ALA A 62 0.06 3.77 8.03
N PHE A 63 1.10 3.54 8.82
CA PHE A 63 2.42 3.19 8.31
C PHE A 63 2.39 1.75 7.80
N GLN A 64 2.93 1.47 6.63
CA GLN A 64 3.23 0.09 6.25
C GLN A 64 4.43 -0.41 7.05
N LEU A 65 4.31 -1.59 7.66
CA LEU A 65 5.46 -2.23 8.28
C LEU A 65 6.29 -2.90 7.17
N VAL A 66 7.51 -2.43 6.98
CA VAL A 66 8.44 -2.95 5.97
C VAL A 66 9.74 -3.34 6.65
N PRO A 67 10.17 -4.61 6.57
CA PRO A 67 11.43 -5.05 7.12
C PRO A 67 12.61 -4.18 6.68
N ASN A 68 13.58 -4.00 7.58
CA ASN A 68 14.82 -3.24 7.35
C ASN A 68 14.66 -1.73 7.01
N LYS A 69 13.47 -1.14 7.19
CA LYS A 69 13.23 0.30 6.98
C LYS A 69 12.94 1.02 8.29
N ASN A 70 13.33 2.29 8.39
CA ASN A 70 12.89 3.16 9.47
C ASN A 70 11.41 3.54 9.29
N ILE A 71 10.56 3.12 10.22
CA ILE A 71 9.10 3.25 10.11
C ILE A 71 8.64 4.70 10.04
N PHE A 72 9.37 5.66 10.61
CA PHE A 72 8.91 7.06 10.58
C PHE A 72 9.39 7.84 9.37
N GLN A 73 10.43 7.37 8.68
CA GLN A 73 11.07 8.17 7.63
C GLN A 73 11.00 7.56 6.24
N GLU A 74 10.96 6.23 6.15
CA GLU A 74 11.26 5.51 4.90
C GLU A 74 10.12 4.60 4.44
N VAL A 75 9.07 4.44 5.23
CA VAL A 75 7.93 3.59 4.89
C VAL A 75 6.78 4.40 4.33
N PRO A 76 6.03 3.83 3.36
CA PRO A 76 4.84 4.46 2.82
C PRO A 76 3.73 4.59 3.86
N ILE A 77 2.91 5.62 3.67
CA ILE A 77 1.65 5.79 4.36
C ILE A 77 0.55 5.21 3.50
N LEU A 78 -0.21 4.29 4.09
CA LEU A 78 -1.32 3.60 3.46
C LEU A 78 -2.64 4.19 3.93
N SER A 79 -3.63 4.16 3.05
CA SER A 79 -5.04 4.38 3.35
C SER A 79 -5.78 3.06 3.19
N PHE A 80 -6.43 2.58 4.24
CA PHE A 80 -7.36 1.47 4.15
C PHE A 80 -8.71 1.96 3.65
N ASP A 81 -9.13 1.48 2.48
CA ASP A 81 -10.44 1.78 1.92
C ASP A 81 -11.49 0.78 2.41
N LYS A 82 -12.61 1.30 2.91
CA LYS A 82 -13.69 0.46 3.45
C LYS A 82 -14.53 -0.21 2.37
N THR A 83 -14.60 0.36 1.16
CA THR A 83 -15.42 -0.13 0.05
C THR A 83 -14.83 -1.41 -0.52
N TYR A 84 -13.56 -1.38 -0.90
CA TYR A 84 -12.82 -2.50 -1.47
C TYR A 84 -12.24 -3.41 -0.37
N GLN A 85 -12.08 -2.89 0.86
CA GLN A 85 -11.40 -3.57 1.96
C GLN A 85 -9.96 -3.92 1.60
N GLU A 86 -9.23 -2.92 1.07
CA GLU A 86 -7.86 -2.99 0.57
C GLU A 86 -7.05 -1.80 1.09
N CYS A 87 -5.72 -1.90 1.04
CA CYS A 87 -4.79 -0.82 1.38
C CYS A 87 -4.18 -0.21 0.12
N PHE A 88 -4.10 1.13 0.10
CA PHE A 88 -3.49 1.88 -1.01
C PHE A 88 -2.45 2.85 -0.47
N THR A 89 -1.31 2.92 -1.13
CA THR A 89 -0.26 3.87 -0.80
C THR A 89 -0.78 5.28 -1.08
N PHE A 90 -1.01 6.00 0.02
CA PHE A 90 -1.54 7.35 0.06
C PHE A 90 -0.44 8.40 -0.11
N ALA A 91 0.70 8.16 0.54
CA ALA A 91 1.86 9.05 0.49
C ALA A 91 3.15 8.24 0.62
N PRO A 92 4.27 8.71 0.05
CA PRO A 92 5.52 7.95 0.06
C PRO A 92 6.18 7.85 1.45
N ASN A 93 5.85 8.76 2.36
CA ASN A 93 6.30 8.77 3.75
C ASN A 93 5.45 9.75 4.58
N ILE A 94 5.71 9.82 5.88
CA ILE A 94 4.94 10.66 6.81
C ILE A 94 4.99 12.15 6.45
N LYS A 95 6.13 12.64 5.93
CA LYS A 95 6.35 14.06 5.59
C LYS A 95 5.43 14.49 4.45
N ALA A 96 5.17 13.59 3.52
CA ALA A 96 4.28 13.83 2.39
C ALA A 96 2.78 13.77 2.75
N THR A 97 2.40 13.28 3.94
CA THR A 97 0.99 12.98 4.26
C THR A 97 0.06 14.19 4.13
N ILE A 98 0.41 15.31 4.77
CA ILE A 98 -0.41 16.54 4.73
C ILE A 98 -0.34 17.23 3.35
N PRO A 99 0.83 17.35 2.70
CA PRO A 99 0.90 17.84 1.32
C PRO A 99 0.04 17.03 0.34
N MET A 100 0.14 15.70 0.39
CA MET A 100 -0.59 14.79 -0.50
C MET A 100 -2.09 14.83 -0.24
N SER A 101 -2.53 14.94 1.02
CA SER A 101 -3.96 15.10 1.35
C SER A 101 -4.58 16.38 0.79
N ASN A 102 -3.76 17.42 0.61
CA ASN A 102 -4.18 18.71 0.08
C ASN A 102 -4.22 18.77 -1.46
N LEU A 103 -3.64 17.78 -2.17
CA LEU A 103 -3.71 17.71 -3.65
C LEU A 103 -5.15 17.70 -4.18
N LYS A 104 -6.11 17.18 -3.41
CA LYS A 104 -7.54 17.21 -3.80
C LYS A 104 -8.09 18.62 -4.05
N PHE A 105 -7.50 19.65 -3.41
CA PHE A 105 -7.89 21.05 -3.63
C PHE A 105 -7.32 21.60 -4.95
N MET A 106 -6.31 20.94 -5.52
CA MET A 106 -5.71 21.26 -6.82
C MET A 106 -6.49 20.65 -7.99
N THR A 107 -7.82 20.65 -7.89
CA THR A 107 -8.73 20.15 -8.93
C THR A 107 -9.57 21.26 -9.56
N LYS A 108 -9.80 22.36 -8.81
CA LYS A 108 -10.61 23.50 -9.28
C LYS A 108 -10.04 24.82 -8.78
N PRO A 109 -10.09 25.91 -9.58
CA PRO A 109 -9.58 27.22 -9.17
C PRO A 109 -10.10 27.71 -7.81
N VAL A 110 -11.41 27.53 -7.55
CA VAL A 110 -12.03 27.95 -6.28
C VAL A 110 -11.46 27.22 -5.05
N LEU A 111 -11.10 25.95 -5.21
CA LEU A 111 -10.52 25.14 -4.14
C LEU A 111 -9.05 25.50 -3.91
N VAL A 112 -8.32 25.80 -4.98
CA VAL A 112 -6.95 26.34 -4.90
C VAL A 112 -6.94 27.67 -4.16
N GLN A 113 -7.84 28.60 -4.50
CA GLN A 113 -7.97 29.89 -3.81
C GLN A 113 -8.32 29.73 -2.34
N GLN A 114 -9.14 28.73 -2.00
CA GLN A 114 -9.42 28.41 -0.60
C GLN A 114 -8.15 27.95 0.12
N LEU A 115 -7.40 27.01 -0.48
CA LEU A 115 -6.16 26.51 0.11
C LEU A 115 -5.11 27.62 0.27
N GLN A 116 -4.95 28.51 -0.72
CA GLN A 116 -4.07 29.68 -0.64
C GLN A 116 -4.40 30.60 0.56
N LYS A 117 -5.69 30.79 0.88
CA LYS A 117 -6.12 31.60 2.03
C LYS A 117 -5.84 30.90 3.37
N GLU A 118 -5.82 29.57 3.37
CA GLU A 118 -5.75 28.76 4.58
C GLU A 118 -4.33 28.22 4.87
N ILE A 119 -3.37 28.40 3.97
CA ILE A 119 -2.04 27.75 4.03
C ILE A 119 -1.17 28.21 5.19
N GLU A 120 -1.18 29.48 5.58
CA GLU A 120 -0.40 29.97 6.73
C GLU A 120 -0.88 29.34 8.04
N ASP A 121 -2.21 29.26 8.24
CA ASP A 121 -2.79 28.56 9.38
C ASP A 121 -2.42 27.07 9.36
N ALA A 122 -2.44 26.45 8.18
CA ALA A 122 -2.06 25.04 8.02
C ALA A 122 -0.58 24.80 8.36
N ILE A 123 0.32 25.71 7.99
CA ILE A 123 1.75 25.66 8.38
C ILE A 123 1.88 25.68 9.91
N ILE A 124 1.22 26.62 10.58
CA ILE A 124 1.28 26.75 12.04
C ILE A 124 0.71 25.48 12.71
N LEU A 125 -0.43 24.99 12.23
CA LEU A 125 -1.08 23.81 12.79
C LEU A 125 -0.29 22.52 12.52
N SER A 126 0.47 22.43 11.43
CA SER A 126 1.18 21.20 11.04
C SER A 126 2.50 21.03 11.77
N LYS A 127 3.07 22.11 12.32
CA LYS A 127 4.34 22.08 13.04
C LYS A 127 4.43 20.99 14.13
N PRO A 128 3.45 20.84 15.04
CA PRO A 128 3.48 19.75 16.04
C PRO A 128 3.54 18.34 15.43
N PHE A 129 2.91 18.11 14.26
CA PHE A 129 2.95 16.82 13.57
C PHE A 129 4.36 16.54 13.04
N PHE A 130 4.98 17.51 12.35
CA PHE A 130 6.33 17.34 11.82
C PHE A 130 7.39 17.28 12.93
N ASP A 131 7.23 18.08 14.00
CA ASP A 131 8.10 18.03 15.18
C ASP A 131 8.03 16.64 15.85
N TYR A 132 6.85 16.02 15.93
CA TYR A 132 6.67 14.68 16.50
C TYR A 132 7.46 13.61 15.74
N PHE A 133 7.43 13.66 14.40
CA PHE A 133 8.11 12.69 13.53
C PHE A 133 9.55 13.08 13.17
N GLY A 134 10.04 14.22 13.67
CA GLY A 134 11.43 14.66 13.46
C GLY A 134 11.73 15.21 12.07
N GLY A 135 10.77 15.86 11.40
CA GLY A 135 11.01 16.62 10.18
C GLY A 135 9.83 16.72 9.21
N GLY A 136 9.99 17.58 8.19
CA GLY A 136 8.95 17.95 7.23
C GLY A 136 8.36 19.34 7.51
N ASP A 137 7.68 19.90 6.52
CA ASP A 137 6.95 21.17 6.59
C ASP A 137 5.95 21.27 5.42
N LEU A 138 5.24 22.39 5.31
CA LEU A 138 4.38 22.71 4.17
C LEU A 138 4.96 23.85 3.29
N GLU A 139 6.25 24.12 3.39
CA GLU A 139 6.88 25.23 2.67
C GLU A 139 6.87 24.96 1.16
N PHE A 140 7.15 23.72 0.73
CA PHE A 140 7.00 23.34 -0.68
C PHE A 140 5.56 23.55 -1.18
N LEU A 141 4.55 23.13 -0.40
CA LEU A 141 3.14 23.34 -0.76
C LEU A 141 2.82 24.83 -0.90
N LYS A 142 3.29 25.67 0.04
CA LYS A 142 3.10 27.12 0.00
C LYS A 142 3.74 27.74 -1.24
N GLN A 143 5.02 27.43 -1.50
CA GLN A 143 5.73 27.92 -2.68
C GLN A 143 5.02 27.47 -3.97
N PHE A 144 4.56 26.22 -4.02
CA PHE A 144 3.82 25.68 -5.14
C PHE A 144 2.52 26.46 -5.41
N LEU A 145 1.76 26.78 -4.36
CA LEU A 145 0.48 27.50 -4.44
C LEU A 145 0.63 28.96 -4.87
N PHE A 146 1.74 29.62 -4.54
CA PHE A 146 1.98 31.03 -4.87
C PHE A 146 2.94 31.24 -6.05
N SER A 147 3.44 30.16 -6.66
CA SER A 147 4.30 30.26 -7.84
C SER A 147 3.54 30.85 -9.03
N GLU A 148 4.11 31.88 -9.65
CA GLU A 148 3.61 32.44 -10.91
C GLU A 148 3.50 31.37 -12.00
N SER A 149 4.45 30.44 -12.07
CA SER A 149 4.47 29.36 -13.06
C SER A 149 3.29 28.38 -12.95
N ASN A 150 2.65 28.32 -11.78
CA ASN A 150 1.52 27.42 -11.54
C ASN A 150 0.16 28.11 -11.70
N LYS A 151 0.11 29.44 -11.83
CA LYS A 151 -1.16 30.18 -11.97
C LYS A 151 -1.97 29.68 -13.17
N GLU A 152 -1.34 29.56 -14.34
CA GLU A 152 -1.99 29.05 -15.55
C GLU A 152 -2.44 27.60 -15.39
N ARG A 153 -1.63 26.77 -14.73
CA ARG A 153 -1.96 25.36 -14.46
C ARG A 153 -3.16 25.24 -13.52
N PHE A 154 -3.33 26.16 -12.57
CA PHE A 154 -4.48 26.15 -11.66
C PHE A 154 -5.80 26.53 -12.33
N GLU A 155 -5.77 27.30 -13.43
CA GLU A 155 -6.98 27.60 -14.22
C GLU A 155 -7.55 26.32 -14.85
N ASN A 156 -6.68 25.37 -15.22
CA ASN A 156 -7.02 24.07 -15.79
C ASN A 156 -6.60 22.91 -14.87
N ALA A 157 -6.76 23.08 -13.55
CA ALA A 157 -6.19 22.18 -12.55
C ALA A 157 -6.55 20.69 -12.71
N GLU A 158 -7.75 20.39 -13.23
CA GLU A 158 -8.18 19.01 -13.49
C GLU A 158 -7.34 18.31 -14.57
N GLU A 159 -6.85 19.04 -15.58
CA GLU A 159 -5.97 18.52 -16.63
C GLU A 159 -4.57 18.19 -16.08
N TYR A 160 -4.06 19.04 -15.19
CA TYR A 160 -2.72 18.92 -14.60
C TYR A 160 -2.64 18.08 -13.33
N LYS A 161 -3.74 17.46 -12.87
CA LYS A 161 -3.80 16.75 -11.58
C LYS A 161 -2.77 15.63 -11.43
N GLU A 162 -2.47 14.91 -12.51
CA GLU A 162 -1.48 13.82 -12.51
C GLU A 162 -0.06 14.39 -12.45
N ASP A 163 0.19 15.53 -13.11
CA ASP A 163 1.48 16.23 -13.04
C ASP A 163 1.72 16.79 -11.63
N PHE A 164 0.69 17.41 -11.02
CA PHE A 164 0.77 17.87 -9.62
C PHE A 164 1.11 16.71 -8.68
N TYR A 165 0.47 15.55 -8.85
CA TYR A 165 0.77 14.37 -8.08
C TYR A 165 2.22 13.90 -8.27
N LYS A 166 2.69 13.80 -9.52
CA LYS A 166 4.07 13.41 -9.86
C LYS A 166 5.11 14.37 -9.27
N GLU A 167 4.86 15.68 -9.31
CA GLU A 167 5.75 16.70 -8.73
C GLU A 167 5.82 16.61 -7.22
N PHE A 168 4.68 16.49 -6.53
CA PHE A 168 4.64 16.33 -5.08
C PHE A 168 5.31 15.03 -4.66
N TRP A 169 4.98 13.93 -5.32
CA TRP A 169 5.60 12.63 -5.02
C TRP A 169 7.11 12.67 -5.20
N SER A 170 7.59 13.23 -6.32
CA SER A 170 9.02 13.34 -6.61
C SER A 170 9.75 14.29 -5.66
N HIS A 171 9.08 15.32 -5.15
CA HIS A 171 9.65 16.18 -4.13
C HIS A 171 9.88 15.43 -2.80
N TYR A 172 8.87 14.69 -2.32
CA TYR A 172 8.95 14.00 -1.02
C TYR A 172 9.60 12.61 -1.08
N TYR A 173 9.79 12.05 -2.27
CA TYR A 173 10.43 10.77 -2.53
C TYR A 173 11.41 10.88 -3.69
N ASN A 174 12.39 11.75 -3.54
CA ASN A 174 13.42 12.01 -4.55
C ASN A 174 14.52 10.93 -4.49
N THR A 175 14.20 9.73 -4.99
CA THR A 175 15.15 8.63 -5.07
C THR A 175 15.33 8.15 -6.52
N PRO A 176 16.46 7.51 -6.87
CA PRO A 176 16.65 6.92 -8.20
C PRO A 176 15.54 5.93 -8.58
N GLU A 177 15.04 5.16 -7.61
CA GLU A 177 13.96 4.19 -7.81
C GLU A 177 12.66 4.88 -8.20
N ASN A 178 12.35 6.03 -7.56
CA ASN A 178 11.19 6.84 -7.92
C ASN A 178 11.28 7.38 -9.35
N THR A 179 12.44 7.91 -9.76
CA THR A 179 12.65 8.39 -11.12
C THR A 179 12.43 7.27 -12.14
N LYS A 180 13.03 6.09 -11.91
CA LYS A 180 12.85 4.91 -12.75
C LYS A 180 11.38 4.45 -12.82
N ALA A 181 10.67 4.46 -11.69
CA ALA A 181 9.26 4.11 -11.63
C ALA A 181 8.41 5.03 -12.52
N PHE A 182 8.61 6.35 -12.43
CA PHE A 182 7.92 7.30 -13.28
C PHE A 182 8.29 7.19 -14.76
N GLU A 183 9.54 6.90 -15.10
CA GLU A 183 9.93 6.60 -16.48
C GLU A 183 9.21 5.37 -17.03
N LEU A 184 9.06 4.32 -16.21
CA LEU A 184 8.27 3.15 -16.58
C LEU A 184 6.79 3.51 -16.76
N PHE A 185 6.18 4.27 -15.85
CA PHE A 185 4.81 4.74 -16.02
C PHE A 185 4.65 5.55 -17.31
N ASP A 186 5.55 6.49 -17.60
CA ASP A 186 5.52 7.29 -18.83
C ASP A 186 5.54 6.39 -20.09
N LYS A 187 6.39 5.34 -20.09
CA LYS A 187 6.42 4.34 -21.19
C LYS A 187 5.12 3.55 -21.26
N LEU A 188 4.60 3.08 -20.13
CA LEU A 188 3.35 2.33 -20.06
C LEU A 188 2.19 3.18 -20.58
N ILE A 189 2.01 4.41 -20.10
CA ILE A 189 0.95 5.34 -20.51
C ILE A 189 1.01 5.59 -22.03
N ARG A 190 2.18 5.93 -22.56
CA ARG A 190 2.35 6.25 -24.00
C ARG A 190 2.13 5.05 -24.92
N ARG A 191 2.50 3.86 -24.48
CA ARG A 191 2.41 2.63 -25.28
C ARG A 191 1.52 1.66 -24.56
N LEU A 192 0.25 1.66 -24.96
CA LEU A 192 -0.71 0.70 -24.43
C LEU A 192 -0.14 -0.72 -24.54
N THR A 193 0.34 -1.17 -25.71
CA THR A 193 0.94 -2.52 -25.90
C THR A 193 2.32 -2.72 -25.26
N TYR A 194 2.78 -1.70 -24.53
CA TYR A 194 3.91 -1.66 -23.63
C TYR A 194 3.95 -2.80 -22.60
N LEU A 195 4.80 -3.81 -22.72
CA LEU A 195 5.18 -4.69 -21.61
C LEU A 195 6.73 -4.76 -21.58
N PRO A 196 7.38 -4.35 -20.47
CA PRO A 196 8.84 -4.32 -20.37
C PRO A 196 9.43 -5.74 -20.37
N GLU A 197 10.60 -5.90 -21.00
CA GLU A 197 11.41 -7.13 -20.90
C GLU A 197 12.08 -7.22 -19.53
N TYR A 198 12.40 -8.42 -19.07
CA TYR A 198 12.58 -8.68 -17.64
C TYR A 198 13.86 -8.15 -16.99
N GLU A 199 14.88 -7.78 -17.78
CA GLU A 199 16.00 -6.99 -17.25
C GLU A 199 15.52 -5.66 -16.64
N ASP A 200 14.33 -5.17 -17.04
CA ASP A 200 13.68 -3.99 -16.46
C ASP A 200 12.78 -4.31 -15.24
N VAL A 201 12.33 -5.55 -15.00
CA VAL A 201 11.27 -5.88 -14.00
C VAL A 201 11.82 -6.39 -12.66
N ASP A 202 13.03 -6.95 -12.66
CA ASP A 202 13.78 -7.27 -11.43
C ASP A 202 14.40 -6.02 -10.78
N ASN A 203 14.14 -4.84 -11.35
CA ASN A 203 14.52 -3.58 -10.75
C ASN A 203 13.74 -3.32 -9.47
N ASP A 204 14.46 -2.88 -8.44
CA ASP A 204 13.85 -2.26 -7.28
C ASP A 204 13.30 -0.88 -7.66
N TYR A 205 11.98 -0.77 -7.78
CA TYR A 205 11.24 0.49 -7.93
C TYR A 205 10.87 1.12 -6.59
N GLY A 206 11.50 0.66 -5.50
CA GLY A 206 11.27 1.14 -4.15
C GLY A 206 9.84 0.88 -3.72
N LEU A 207 9.19 1.92 -3.20
CA LEU A 207 7.78 1.83 -2.77
C LEU A 207 6.80 1.52 -3.92
N TRP A 208 7.22 1.65 -5.17
CA TRP A 208 6.34 1.42 -6.32
C TRP A 208 6.28 -0.04 -6.74
N ASN A 209 7.11 -0.91 -6.14
CA ASN A 209 7.21 -2.32 -6.53
C ASN A 209 5.87 -3.06 -6.55
N ASN A 210 5.06 -2.89 -5.50
CA ASN A 210 3.76 -3.53 -5.42
C ASN A 210 2.83 -3.05 -6.54
N TYR A 211 2.69 -1.72 -6.66
CA TYR A 211 1.84 -1.09 -7.65
C TYR A 211 2.26 -1.44 -9.08
N ILE A 212 3.54 -1.30 -9.42
CA ILE A 212 4.09 -1.66 -10.74
C ILE A 212 3.88 -3.15 -11.03
N GLY A 213 4.16 -4.04 -10.07
CA GLY A 213 3.94 -5.48 -10.25
C GLY A 213 2.50 -5.81 -10.60
N ASN A 214 1.54 -5.23 -9.87
CA ASN A 214 0.11 -5.40 -10.14
C ASN A 214 -0.31 -4.86 -11.52
N VAL A 215 0.18 -3.66 -11.86
CA VAL A 215 -0.08 -2.96 -13.13
C VAL A 215 0.46 -3.76 -14.32
N LEU A 216 1.68 -4.28 -14.21
CA LEU A 216 2.32 -5.13 -15.23
C LEU A 216 1.60 -6.46 -15.38
N ALA A 217 1.23 -7.13 -14.28
CA ALA A 217 0.53 -8.40 -14.34
C ALA A 217 -0.87 -8.26 -14.97
N LYS A 218 -1.61 -7.20 -14.62
CA LYS A 218 -2.89 -6.88 -15.27
C LYS A 218 -2.72 -6.63 -16.78
N ARG A 219 -1.63 -5.98 -17.20
CA ARG A 219 -1.33 -5.79 -18.63
C ARG A 219 -1.00 -7.10 -19.34
N ALA A 220 -0.15 -7.93 -18.74
CA ALA A 220 0.18 -9.24 -19.28
C ALA A 220 -1.10 -10.07 -19.47
N TYR A 221 -2.01 -10.05 -18.48
CA TYR A 221 -3.29 -10.76 -18.53
C TYR A 221 -4.25 -10.19 -19.60
N SER A 222 -4.37 -8.87 -19.71
CA SER A 222 -5.31 -8.23 -20.64
C SER A 222 -4.86 -8.22 -22.11
N ARG A 223 -3.59 -8.57 -22.43
CA ARG A 223 -3.03 -8.46 -23.79
C ARG A 223 -2.73 -9.81 -24.45
N ILE A 224 -3.72 -10.27 -25.20
CA ILE A 224 -3.75 -11.52 -25.98
C ILE A 224 -2.73 -11.58 -27.14
N LYS A 225 -1.99 -10.48 -27.46
CA LYS A 225 -1.11 -10.40 -28.66
C LYS A 225 0.41 -10.45 -28.39
N ILE A 226 0.84 -10.54 -27.14
CA ILE A 226 2.26 -10.77 -26.79
C ILE A 226 2.47 -12.30 -26.76
N GLU A 227 3.61 -12.81 -27.25
CA GLU A 227 3.91 -14.25 -27.17
C GLU A 227 3.88 -14.71 -25.69
N ASP A 228 3.22 -15.84 -25.42
CA ASP A 228 2.91 -16.27 -24.04
C ASP A 228 4.17 -16.56 -23.20
N ASN A 229 5.29 -16.91 -23.85
CA ASN A 229 6.53 -17.31 -23.20
C ASN A 229 7.20 -16.21 -22.36
N ASP A 230 6.85 -14.93 -22.55
CA ASP A 230 7.42 -13.83 -21.76
C ASP A 230 6.47 -13.28 -20.69
N LYS A 231 5.20 -13.68 -20.70
CA LYS A 231 4.19 -13.16 -19.76
C LYS A 231 4.33 -13.70 -18.35
N TRP A 232 4.82 -14.94 -18.23
CA TRP A 232 4.87 -15.69 -16.96
C TRP A 232 5.59 -14.92 -15.87
N LYS A 233 6.62 -14.17 -16.24
CA LYS A 233 7.45 -13.44 -15.29
C LYS A 233 6.66 -12.37 -14.57
N HIS A 234 5.81 -11.61 -15.27
CA HIS A 234 4.95 -10.60 -14.66
C HIS A 234 3.90 -11.20 -13.72
N TYR A 235 3.33 -12.35 -14.11
CA TYR A 235 2.44 -13.12 -13.23
C TYR A 235 3.16 -13.56 -11.97
N TRP A 236 4.39 -14.07 -12.15
CA TRP A 236 5.23 -14.52 -11.06
C TRP A 236 5.61 -13.40 -10.10
N ARG A 237 5.98 -12.22 -10.61
CA ARG A 237 6.25 -11.05 -9.77
C ARG A 237 5.04 -10.70 -8.92
N CYS A 238 3.85 -10.65 -9.50
CA CYS A 238 2.63 -10.33 -8.78
C CYS A 238 2.29 -11.37 -7.69
N ALA A 239 2.55 -12.66 -7.95
CA ALA A 239 2.39 -13.73 -6.98
C ALA A 239 3.32 -13.64 -5.75
N GLN A 240 4.47 -12.97 -5.89
CA GLN A 240 5.44 -12.77 -4.80
C GLN A 240 5.18 -11.53 -3.94
N LEU A 241 4.30 -10.62 -4.37
CA LEU A 241 4.00 -9.37 -3.68
C LEU A 241 2.92 -9.60 -2.61
N PRO A 242 2.91 -8.81 -1.51
CA PRO A 242 1.89 -8.94 -0.48
C PRO A 242 0.50 -8.60 -1.05
N HIS A 243 -0.46 -9.49 -0.85
CA HIS A 243 -1.82 -9.30 -1.33
C HIS A 243 -2.59 -8.26 -0.51
N GLY A 244 -3.54 -7.60 -1.18
CA GLY A 244 -4.38 -6.56 -0.59
C GLY A 244 -3.76 -5.17 -0.51
N PHE A 245 -2.60 -4.97 -1.14
CA PHE A 245 -1.92 -3.67 -1.24
C PHE A 245 -1.79 -3.22 -2.70
N ASP A 246 -2.06 -1.94 -2.95
CA ASP A 246 -1.82 -1.24 -4.23
C ASP A 246 -2.34 -1.98 -5.46
N CYS A 247 -3.47 -2.66 -5.32
CA CYS A 247 -4.11 -3.37 -6.41
C CYS A 247 -4.97 -2.41 -7.21
N ASN A 248 -4.63 -2.19 -8.48
CA ASN A 248 -5.28 -1.17 -9.29
C ASN A 248 -6.22 -1.75 -10.36
N ASP A 249 -7.51 -1.46 -10.22
CA ASP A 249 -8.53 -1.78 -11.21
C ASP A 249 -8.73 -0.65 -12.23
N ASP A 250 -8.15 0.53 -12.02
CA ASP A 250 -8.22 1.67 -12.96
C ASP A 250 -7.40 1.46 -14.24
N ASP A 251 -7.63 2.40 -15.17
CA ASP A 251 -6.81 2.65 -16.35
C ASP A 251 -5.38 3.05 -15.97
N ILE A 252 -4.45 2.41 -16.65
CA ILE A 252 -3.00 2.58 -16.54
C ILE A 252 -2.46 3.95 -16.96
N GLU A 253 -3.35 4.87 -17.32
CA GLU A 253 -3.06 6.20 -17.81
C GLU A 253 -2.77 7.20 -16.67
N LYS A 254 -2.89 6.78 -15.41
CA LYS A 254 -2.74 7.62 -14.21
C LYS A 254 -1.53 7.19 -13.37
N TYR A 255 -0.85 8.17 -12.77
CA TYR A 255 0.22 7.91 -11.79
C TYR A 255 -0.35 7.59 -10.42
N ARG A 256 -1.49 8.22 -10.09
CA ARG A 256 -2.18 7.96 -8.82
C ARG A 256 -2.57 6.50 -8.71
N ILE A 257 -2.30 5.94 -7.53
CA ILE A 257 -2.71 4.58 -7.18
C ILE A 257 -4.23 4.58 -7.08
N GLY A 258 -4.88 3.89 -8.03
CA GLY A 258 -6.32 3.74 -8.07
C GLY A 258 -6.82 2.74 -7.03
N GLU A 259 -8.06 2.94 -6.59
CA GLU A 259 -8.74 1.99 -5.71
C GLU A 259 -9.22 0.79 -6.54
N GLY A 260 -8.68 -0.39 -6.29
CA GLY A 260 -9.05 -1.64 -6.96
C GLY A 260 -9.09 -2.82 -6.01
N SER A 261 -9.45 -4.01 -6.50
CA SER A 261 -9.63 -5.19 -5.67
C SER A 261 -8.63 -6.29 -6.02
N SER A 262 -7.77 -6.61 -5.04
CA SER A 262 -6.76 -7.66 -5.18
C SER A 262 -7.38 -9.02 -5.53
N ILE A 263 -8.60 -9.30 -5.07
CA ILE A 263 -9.28 -10.57 -5.34
C ILE A 263 -9.49 -10.85 -6.83
N PHE A 264 -9.88 -9.85 -7.61
CA PHE A 264 -10.17 -10.06 -9.04
C PHE A 264 -8.87 -10.25 -9.80
N LEU A 265 -7.88 -9.39 -9.54
CA LEU A 265 -6.55 -9.49 -10.15
C LEU A 265 -5.91 -10.86 -9.85
N GLN A 266 -5.86 -11.25 -8.57
CA GLN A 266 -5.22 -12.50 -8.15
C GLN A 266 -5.96 -13.74 -8.68
N LYS A 267 -7.30 -13.73 -8.72
CA LYS A 267 -8.06 -14.84 -9.35
C LYS A 267 -7.78 -14.93 -10.85
N SER A 268 -7.74 -13.80 -11.55
CA SER A 268 -7.37 -13.78 -12.97
C SER A 268 -5.97 -14.32 -13.19
N ILE A 269 -4.98 -13.88 -12.41
CA ILE A 269 -3.60 -14.35 -12.53
C ILE A 269 -3.47 -15.83 -12.16
N SER A 270 -4.15 -16.30 -11.10
CA SER A 270 -4.08 -17.70 -10.65
C SER A 270 -4.51 -18.70 -11.72
N SER A 271 -5.37 -18.30 -12.67
CA SER A 271 -5.75 -19.14 -13.81
C SER A 271 -4.58 -19.47 -14.73
N SER A 272 -3.51 -18.69 -14.71
CA SER A 272 -2.29 -19.00 -15.46
C SER A 272 -1.43 -20.06 -14.76
N PHE A 273 -1.57 -20.26 -13.44
CA PHE A 273 -0.77 -21.20 -12.64
C PHE A 273 -1.34 -22.62 -12.62
N ASP A 274 -2.24 -22.97 -13.53
CA ASP A 274 -2.93 -24.25 -13.51
C ASP A 274 -2.02 -25.41 -13.95
N SER A 275 -1.56 -26.21 -12.99
CA SER A 275 -0.72 -27.39 -13.21
C SER A 275 -1.43 -28.56 -13.88
N GLU A 276 -2.76 -28.54 -13.98
CA GLU A 276 -3.54 -29.55 -14.70
C GLU A 276 -3.63 -29.25 -16.20
N TRP A 277 -3.29 -28.02 -16.60
CA TRP A 277 -3.32 -27.57 -18.00
C TRP A 277 -1.89 -27.41 -18.51
N GLU A 278 -1.38 -28.46 -19.17
CA GLU A 278 0.03 -28.55 -19.59
C GLU A 278 0.49 -27.31 -20.38
N GLU A 279 -0.35 -26.75 -21.26
CA GLU A 279 -0.02 -25.52 -22.01
C GLU A 279 0.15 -24.29 -21.12
N GLN A 280 -0.61 -24.16 -20.03
CA GLN A 280 -0.50 -23.05 -19.09
C GLN A 280 0.64 -23.27 -18.09
N TYR A 281 0.82 -24.50 -17.63
CA TYR A 281 1.92 -24.88 -16.75
C TYR A 281 3.29 -24.74 -17.43
N ALA A 282 3.38 -25.09 -18.72
CA ALA A 282 4.62 -25.06 -19.49
C ALA A 282 5.17 -23.66 -19.77
N ILE A 283 4.39 -22.59 -19.56
CA ILE A 283 4.90 -21.22 -19.72
C ILE A 283 5.91 -20.85 -18.63
N PHE A 284 5.85 -21.50 -17.46
CA PHE A 284 6.75 -21.24 -16.35
C PHE A 284 7.99 -22.12 -16.42
N PRO A 285 9.19 -21.60 -16.10
CA PRO A 285 10.39 -22.42 -15.97
C PRO A 285 10.29 -23.34 -14.74
N GLU A 286 11.06 -24.43 -14.76
CA GLU A 286 11.07 -25.45 -13.72
C GLU A 286 11.35 -24.88 -12.31
N GLU A 287 12.19 -23.85 -12.21
CA GLU A 287 12.49 -23.18 -10.94
C GLU A 287 11.26 -22.51 -10.32
N VAL A 288 10.38 -21.92 -11.15
CA VAL A 288 9.15 -21.26 -10.71
C VAL A 288 8.09 -22.31 -10.38
N GLN A 289 7.96 -23.34 -11.22
CA GLN A 289 7.04 -24.45 -10.97
C GLN A 289 7.30 -25.16 -9.63
N LYS A 290 8.57 -25.25 -9.21
CA LYS A 290 8.97 -25.86 -7.93
C LYS A 290 8.97 -24.89 -6.76
N HIS A 291 8.75 -23.59 -6.99
CA HIS A 291 8.80 -22.60 -5.94
C HIS A 291 7.58 -22.76 -5.01
N PRO A 292 7.74 -22.64 -3.67
CA PRO A 292 6.65 -22.88 -2.72
C PRO A 292 5.40 -22.00 -2.92
N LEU A 293 5.56 -20.81 -3.48
CA LEU A 293 4.43 -19.92 -3.81
C LEU A 293 3.61 -20.38 -5.02
N PHE A 294 4.13 -21.25 -5.90
CA PHE A 294 3.41 -21.68 -7.10
C PHE A 294 2.08 -22.36 -6.75
N GLU A 295 2.14 -23.38 -5.87
CA GLU A 295 0.96 -24.10 -5.36
C GLU A 295 0.01 -23.14 -4.61
N ALA A 296 0.56 -22.21 -3.84
CA ALA A 296 -0.23 -21.24 -3.09
C ALA A 296 -1.00 -20.29 -4.03
N THR A 297 -0.40 -19.86 -5.14
CA THR A 297 -1.03 -19.01 -6.15
C THR A 297 -2.06 -19.77 -6.97
N GLU A 298 -1.75 -20.99 -7.42
CA GLU A 298 -2.67 -21.87 -8.13
C GLU A 298 -3.96 -22.11 -7.32
N ALA A 299 -3.82 -22.35 -6.02
CA ALA A 299 -4.94 -22.64 -5.13
C ALA A 299 -5.95 -21.49 -4.98
N ILE A 300 -5.56 -20.23 -5.24
CA ILE A 300 -6.48 -19.09 -5.21
C ILE A 300 -7.62 -19.27 -6.22
N GLY A 301 -7.32 -19.85 -7.38
CA GLY A 301 -8.27 -20.11 -8.46
C GLY A 301 -9.01 -21.44 -8.31
N LYS A 302 -8.35 -22.46 -7.73
CA LYS A 302 -8.89 -23.83 -7.64
C LYS A 302 -9.67 -24.12 -6.36
N VAL A 303 -9.23 -23.59 -5.23
CA VAL A 303 -9.81 -23.91 -3.92
C VAL A 303 -10.97 -22.96 -3.64
N LYS A 304 -12.17 -23.53 -3.56
CA LYS A 304 -13.34 -22.79 -3.10
C LYS A 304 -13.11 -22.30 -1.67
N ASP A 305 -13.35 -21.00 -1.45
CA ASP A 305 -13.17 -20.34 -0.17
C ASP A 305 -11.71 -20.43 0.36
N TYR A 306 -10.72 -20.30 -0.52
CA TYR A 306 -9.30 -20.28 -0.12
C TYR A 306 -9.00 -19.33 1.06
N ALA A 307 -8.26 -19.81 2.06
CA ALA A 307 -8.00 -19.10 3.33
C ALA A 307 -6.52 -18.78 3.57
N GLY A 308 -5.64 -18.98 2.58
CA GLY A 308 -4.22 -18.66 2.74
C GLY A 308 -3.36 -19.74 3.40
N ASP A 309 -3.89 -20.93 3.68
CA ASP A 309 -3.17 -22.03 4.35
C ASP A 309 -1.92 -22.48 3.57
N LEU A 310 -1.98 -22.51 2.23
CA LEU A 310 -0.82 -22.81 1.40
C LEU A 310 0.21 -21.67 1.38
N HIS A 311 -0.20 -20.41 1.58
CA HIS A 311 0.76 -19.31 1.76
C HIS A 311 1.50 -19.44 3.10
N ILE A 312 0.84 -19.90 4.17
CA ILE A 312 1.50 -20.20 5.46
C ILE A 312 2.55 -21.32 5.27
N LYS A 313 2.20 -22.41 4.57
CA LYS A 313 3.16 -23.47 4.27
C LYS A 313 4.34 -22.95 3.44
N ALA A 314 4.05 -22.14 2.43
CA ALA A 314 5.08 -21.53 1.59
C ALA A 314 6.01 -20.63 2.40
N ALA A 315 5.49 -19.82 3.32
CA ALA A 315 6.29 -18.96 4.20
C ALA A 315 7.31 -19.76 5.02
N VAL A 316 6.89 -20.88 5.60
CA VAL A 316 7.79 -21.76 6.39
C VAL A 316 8.91 -22.33 5.53
N ILE A 317 8.62 -22.73 4.29
CA ILE A 317 9.63 -23.24 3.34
C ILE A 317 10.57 -22.10 2.91
N LEU A 318 10.04 -20.92 2.63
CA LEU A 318 10.83 -19.74 2.25
C LEU A 318 11.83 -19.36 3.34
N GLU A 319 11.39 -19.36 4.59
CA GLU A 319 12.27 -19.10 5.73
C GLU A 319 13.36 -20.17 5.88
N LYS A 320 12.98 -21.45 5.91
CA LYS A 320 13.87 -22.54 6.32
C LYS A 320 14.76 -23.10 5.22
N GLU A 321 14.25 -23.17 4.00
CA GLU A 321 14.92 -23.84 2.88
C GLU A 321 15.52 -22.84 1.89
N TYR A 322 14.87 -21.69 1.68
CA TYR A 322 15.33 -20.66 0.73
C TYR A 322 16.09 -19.51 1.41
N ASN A 323 16.02 -19.39 2.74
CA ASN A 323 16.56 -18.25 3.49
C ASN A 323 16.05 -16.90 2.94
N ASP A 324 14.80 -16.88 2.47
CA ASP A 324 14.12 -15.69 1.93
C ASP A 324 13.13 -15.13 2.95
N HIS A 325 13.65 -14.32 3.86
CA HIS A 325 12.86 -13.75 4.96
C HIS A 325 11.85 -12.70 4.47
N ILE A 326 12.12 -12.03 3.34
CA ILE A 326 11.19 -11.05 2.77
C ILE A 326 10.07 -11.76 2.02
N GLY A 327 10.38 -12.82 1.27
CA GLY A 327 9.36 -13.71 0.69
C GLY A 327 8.48 -14.34 1.76
N CYS A 328 9.08 -14.80 2.88
CA CYS A 328 8.33 -15.31 4.04
C CYS A 328 7.34 -14.26 4.59
N TRP A 329 7.82 -13.04 4.87
CA TRP A 329 6.99 -11.91 5.33
C TRP A 329 5.83 -11.61 4.36
N ASN A 330 6.11 -11.51 3.05
CA ASN A 330 5.06 -11.26 2.05
C ASN A 330 4.04 -12.40 1.98
N ALA A 331 4.50 -13.65 2.07
CA ALA A 331 3.64 -14.82 2.07
C ALA A 331 2.70 -14.85 3.28
N LEU A 332 3.18 -14.50 4.48
CA LEU A 332 2.35 -14.41 5.69
C LEU A 332 1.33 -13.26 5.65
N ILE A 333 1.71 -12.10 5.08
CA ILE A 333 0.75 -11.03 4.79
C ILE A 333 -0.35 -11.53 3.84
N SER A 334 0.03 -12.19 2.74
CA SER A 334 -0.91 -12.75 1.77
C SER A 334 -1.81 -13.83 2.38
N ALA A 335 -1.27 -14.68 3.26
CA ALA A 335 -2.05 -15.67 4.01
C ALA A 335 -3.12 -15.00 4.86
N SER A 336 -2.71 -14.00 5.65
CA SER A 336 -3.61 -13.23 6.53
C SER A 336 -4.70 -12.50 5.76
N TYR A 337 -4.36 -11.90 4.61
CA TYR A 337 -5.33 -11.25 3.73
C TYR A 337 -6.43 -12.24 3.29
N TRP A 338 -6.06 -13.42 2.80
CA TRP A 338 -7.03 -14.43 2.35
C TRP A 338 -7.86 -14.99 3.52
N ALA A 339 -7.24 -15.26 4.67
CA ALA A 339 -7.93 -15.66 5.89
C ALA A 339 -8.96 -14.60 6.32
N GLY A 340 -8.58 -13.33 6.38
CA GLY A 340 -9.43 -12.21 6.76
C GLY A 340 -10.57 -11.93 5.78
N LYS A 341 -10.37 -12.16 4.48
CA LYS A 341 -11.47 -12.10 3.49
C LYS A 341 -12.50 -13.21 3.71
N ARG A 342 -12.06 -14.41 4.09
CA ARG A 342 -12.94 -15.54 4.45
C ARG A 342 -13.60 -15.38 5.82
N GLY A 343 -13.02 -14.57 6.70
CA GLY A 343 -13.41 -14.50 8.11
C GLY A 343 -12.82 -15.62 8.97
N ASP A 344 -11.74 -16.25 8.49
CA ASP A 344 -10.96 -17.22 9.25
C ASP A 344 -9.99 -16.46 10.19
N LEU A 345 -10.47 -16.18 11.40
CA LEU A 345 -9.68 -15.43 12.39
C LEU A 345 -8.49 -16.24 12.91
N ASP A 346 -8.60 -17.57 12.96
CA ASP A 346 -7.49 -18.42 13.41
C ASP A 346 -6.33 -18.34 12.40
N GLY A 347 -6.63 -18.33 11.10
CA GLY A 347 -5.64 -18.10 10.04
C GLY A 347 -4.97 -16.72 10.11
N VAL A 348 -5.75 -15.66 10.42
CA VAL A 348 -5.21 -14.31 10.66
C VAL A 348 -4.28 -14.28 11.87
N GLU A 349 -4.73 -14.80 13.01
CA GLU A 349 -3.98 -14.85 14.27
C GLU A 349 -2.69 -15.69 14.13
N MET A 350 -2.76 -16.81 13.42
CA MET A 350 -1.60 -17.67 13.15
C MET A 350 -0.55 -16.95 12.29
N SER A 351 -0.97 -16.33 11.18
CA SER A 351 -0.04 -15.61 10.27
C SER A 351 0.65 -14.47 11.00
N TRP A 352 -0.10 -13.72 11.80
CA TRP A 352 0.43 -12.64 12.63
C TRP A 352 1.44 -13.14 13.67
N GLY A 353 1.11 -14.22 14.38
CA GLY A 353 2.03 -14.83 15.36
C GLY A 353 3.35 -15.26 14.73
N LEU A 354 3.29 -15.85 13.53
CA LEU A 354 4.49 -16.24 12.78
C LEU A 354 5.36 -15.03 12.41
N ASP A 355 4.78 -13.90 12.01
CA ASP A 355 5.56 -12.69 11.72
C ASP A 355 6.13 -11.98 12.96
N ILE A 356 5.47 -12.12 14.12
CA ILE A 356 6.05 -11.69 15.41
C ILE A 356 7.32 -12.52 15.72
N ASP A 357 7.28 -13.83 15.46
CA ASP A 357 8.43 -14.71 15.65
C ASP A 357 9.52 -14.44 14.60
N LEU A 358 9.16 -14.27 13.32
CA LEU A 358 10.09 -13.94 12.23
C LEU A 358 10.81 -12.63 12.52
N SER A 359 10.07 -11.58 12.87
CA SER A 359 10.64 -10.26 13.19
C SER A 359 11.59 -10.30 14.39
N ARG A 360 11.31 -11.14 15.41
CA ARG A 360 12.23 -11.38 16.52
C ARG A 360 13.50 -12.11 16.05
N THR A 361 13.36 -13.17 15.28
CA THR A 361 14.48 -14.00 14.78
C THR A 361 15.46 -13.18 13.94
N HIS A 362 14.95 -12.28 13.10
CA HIS A 362 15.77 -11.45 12.20
C HIS A 362 16.12 -10.07 12.75
N GLY A 363 15.82 -9.81 14.03
CA GLY A 363 16.23 -8.57 14.70
C GLY A 363 15.46 -7.32 14.27
N TRP A 364 14.29 -7.46 13.63
CA TRP A 364 13.38 -6.37 13.28
C TRP A 364 12.62 -5.88 14.51
N THR A 365 13.35 -5.37 15.49
CA THR A 365 12.87 -5.08 16.85
C THR A 365 11.70 -4.09 16.86
N GLU A 366 11.73 -3.06 16.00
CA GLU A 366 10.65 -2.08 15.93
C GLU A 366 9.33 -2.72 15.43
N ILE A 367 9.41 -3.51 14.36
CA ILE A 367 8.27 -4.27 13.82
C ILE A 367 7.75 -5.24 14.88
N HIS A 368 8.63 -6.02 15.51
CA HIS A 368 8.27 -6.98 16.55
C HIS A 368 7.45 -6.32 17.68
N ASN A 369 7.90 -5.17 18.17
CA ASN A 369 7.22 -4.44 19.25
C ASN A 369 5.83 -3.96 18.79
N ILE A 370 5.74 -3.36 17.60
CA ILE A 370 4.48 -2.86 17.06
C ILE A 370 3.47 -4.00 16.88
N LEU A 371 3.91 -5.11 16.25
CA LEU A 371 3.07 -6.28 16.04
C LEU A 371 2.58 -6.87 17.36
N SER A 372 3.45 -6.97 18.36
CA SER A 372 3.10 -7.48 19.69
C SER A 372 2.08 -6.59 20.40
N GLU A 373 2.31 -5.27 20.43
CA GLU A 373 1.37 -4.30 21.03
C GLU A 373 0.00 -4.32 20.33
N GLN A 374 -0.01 -4.40 19.00
CA GLN A 374 -1.25 -4.50 18.24
C GLN A 374 -1.97 -5.82 18.53
N MET A 375 -1.27 -6.93 18.75
CA MET A 375 -1.87 -8.23 19.07
C MET A 375 -2.51 -8.20 20.46
N GLU A 376 -1.85 -7.58 21.43
CA GLU A 376 -2.44 -7.33 22.74
C GLU A 376 -3.70 -6.45 22.64
N PHE A 377 -3.67 -5.39 21.82
CA PHE A 377 -4.84 -4.55 21.55
C PHE A 377 -5.98 -5.36 20.97
N TYR A 378 -5.68 -6.20 19.98
CA TYR A 378 -6.64 -7.06 19.31
C TYR A 378 -7.31 -8.02 20.31
N TYR A 379 -6.54 -8.79 21.08
CA TYR A 379 -7.10 -9.70 22.09
C TYR A 379 -7.88 -8.97 23.19
N HIS A 380 -7.49 -7.74 23.53
CA HIS A 380 -8.24 -6.96 24.50
C HIS A 380 -9.66 -6.62 24.01
N TYR A 381 -9.87 -6.43 22.71
CA TYR A 381 -11.13 -5.95 22.14
C TYR A 381 -11.88 -6.96 21.26
N LYS A 382 -11.29 -8.10 20.87
CA LYS A 382 -11.85 -8.99 19.85
C LYS A 382 -13.26 -9.51 20.13
N ASP A 383 -13.60 -9.68 21.40
CA ASP A 383 -14.91 -10.15 21.88
C ASP A 383 -15.80 -9.01 22.44
N LYS A 384 -15.31 -7.78 22.43
CA LYS A 384 -15.99 -6.60 23.01
C LYS A 384 -16.55 -5.64 21.96
N ILE A 385 -16.04 -5.75 20.73
CA ILE A 385 -16.35 -4.92 19.57
C ILE A 385 -16.47 -5.82 18.35
#